data_AF-A0A950DPS2-F1
#
_entry.id   AF-A0A950DPS2-F1
#
_cell.length_a   1.000
_cell.length_b   1.000
_cell.length_c   1.000
_cell.angle_alpha   90.00
_cell.angle_beta   90.00
_cell.angle_gamma   90.00
#
_symmetry.space_group_name_H-M   'P 1'
#
loop_
_entity.id
_entity.type
_entity.pdbx_description
1 polymer ?
#
loop_
_entity_poly.entity_id
_entity_poly.type
_entity_poly.pdbx_seq_one_letter_code
_entity_poly.pdbx_strand_id
1 'polypeptide(L)'
;MAIGTIEFKCIRINMKKVFAFASDESQIDSVIEFDLSIGDEFFSDLTAEVRQPIGTDIQSAALQVENVVGADGPWNNEELREVCAQYYRDVIGSCGMGCIIKQGQRNLLERVAIRLYRREVIDLPAELPGSR
;
A
#
# COMPACT_ATOMS: atom_id res chain seq x y z
N MET A 1 -17.15 2.20 -16.25
CA MET A 1 -15.80 1.80 -15.81
C MET A 1 -14.90 2.99 -16.08
N ALA A 2 -14.41 3.64 -15.02
CA ALA A 2 -13.45 4.71 -15.19
C ALA A 2 -12.07 4.05 -15.14
N ILE A 3 -11.34 4.14 -16.25
CA ILE A 3 -9.99 3.59 -16.32
C ILE A 3 -9.07 4.59 -15.67
N GLY A 4 -8.45 4.18 -14.56
CA GLY A 4 -7.46 4.96 -13.84
C GLY A 4 -6.04 4.50 -14.15
N THR A 5 -5.08 5.36 -13.86
CA THR A 5 -3.66 4.99 -13.78
C THR A 5 -3.17 5.27 -12.37
N ILE A 6 -2.57 4.27 -11.73
CA ILE A 6 -1.81 4.44 -10.50
C ILE A 6 -0.32 4.45 -10.81
N GLU A 7 0.41 5.39 -10.22
CA GLU A 7 1.86 5.48 -10.29
C GLU A 7 2.44 5.34 -8.88
N PHE A 8 2.90 4.15 -8.54
CA PHE A 8 3.62 3.89 -7.31
C PHE A 8 5.00 4.53 -7.38
N LYS A 9 5.35 5.31 -6.36
CA LYS A 9 6.65 5.99 -6.25
C LYS A 9 7.60 5.25 -5.32
N CYS A 10 7.08 4.85 -4.17
CA CYS A 10 7.89 4.39 -3.06
C CYS A 10 7.07 3.52 -2.10
N ILE A 11 7.72 2.52 -1.51
CA ILE A 11 7.25 1.87 -0.30
C ILE A 11 8.27 2.08 0.81
N ARG A 12 7.77 2.48 1.97
CA ARG A 12 8.58 2.73 3.15
C ARG A 12 8.19 1.76 4.25
N ILE A 13 9.12 0.91 4.65
CA ILE A 13 8.89 -0.19 5.60
C ILE A 13 9.31 0.25 6.99
N ASN A 14 8.59 -0.22 8.01
CA ASN A 14 8.79 0.12 9.42
C ASN A 14 8.71 1.64 9.66
N MET A 15 7.90 2.32 8.84
CA MET A 15 7.75 3.76 8.89
C MET A 15 6.41 4.09 9.53
N LYS A 16 6.48 4.52 10.79
CA LYS A 16 5.33 4.99 11.56
C LYS A 16 4.92 6.38 11.06
N LYS A 17 4.15 6.46 9.97
CA LYS A 17 3.30 7.63 9.77
C LYS A 17 2.10 7.39 10.69
N VAL A 18 1.98 8.23 11.71
CA VAL A 18 0.94 8.13 12.73
C VAL A 18 -0.33 8.71 12.14
N PHE A 19 -1.10 7.93 11.38
CA PHE A 19 -2.42 8.39 10.93
C PHE A 19 -3.56 7.43 11.28
N ALA A 20 -3.43 6.11 11.05
CA ALA A 20 -4.55 5.18 11.27
C ALA A 20 -4.35 4.16 12.41
N PHE A 21 -3.14 3.63 12.58
CA PHE A 21 -2.92 2.54 13.52
C PHE A 21 -2.17 2.90 14.81
N ALA A 22 -2.57 2.24 15.92
CA ALA A 22 -1.76 2.19 17.13
C ALA A 22 -0.47 1.39 16.90
N SER A 23 0.62 1.81 17.54
CA SER A 23 1.92 1.13 17.46
C SER A 23 1.84 -0.26 18.08
N ASP A 24 2.20 -1.28 17.30
CA ASP A 24 2.25 -2.67 17.74
C ASP A 24 3.57 -3.30 17.29
N GLU A 25 4.40 -3.73 18.24
CA GLU A 25 5.71 -4.34 17.96
C GLU A 25 5.59 -5.75 17.37
N SER A 26 4.38 -6.32 17.30
CA SER A 26 4.08 -7.59 16.63
C SER A 26 3.81 -7.43 15.13
N GLN A 27 3.85 -6.20 14.60
CA GLN A 27 3.46 -5.87 13.24
C GLN A 27 4.57 -5.11 12.49
N ILE A 28 4.59 -5.28 11.16
CA ILE A 28 5.38 -4.47 10.24
C ILE A 28 4.45 -3.45 9.60
N ASP A 29 4.62 -2.18 9.98
CA ASP A 29 3.89 -1.07 9.39
C ASP A 29 4.65 -0.50 8.20
N SER A 30 3.99 -0.38 7.05
CA SER A 30 4.57 0.14 5.81
C SER A 30 3.67 1.20 5.20
N VAL A 31 4.28 2.16 4.51
CA VAL A 31 3.59 3.23 3.80
C VAL A 31 3.92 3.14 2.33
N ILE A 32 2.90 3.04 1.48
CA ILE A 32 3.02 3.14 0.04
C ILE A 32 2.70 4.57 -0.36
N GLU A 33 3.54 5.19 -1.18
CA GLU A 33 3.37 6.53 -1.75
C GLU A 33 3.11 6.40 -3.25
N PHE A 34 2.03 7.01 -3.76
CA PHE A 34 1.63 6.92 -5.16
C PHE A 34 0.85 8.16 -5.64
N ASP A 35 0.74 8.29 -6.95
CA ASP A 35 -0.19 9.23 -7.60
C ASP A 35 -1.29 8.44 -8.33
N LEU A 36 -2.45 9.07 -8.48
CA LEU A 36 -3.62 8.47 -9.13
C LEU A 36 -4.17 9.44 -10.18
N SER A 37 -4.40 8.95 -11.38
CA SER A 37 -5.10 9.68 -12.46
C SER A 37 -6.39 8.95 -12.80
N ILE A 38 -7.52 9.65 -12.81
CA ILE A 38 -8.82 9.09 -13.23
C ILE A 38 -9.48 10.09 -14.18
N GLY A 39 -9.65 9.71 -15.45
CA GLY A 39 -10.12 10.64 -16.47
C GLY A 39 -9.20 11.86 -16.59
N ASP A 40 -9.74 13.05 -16.37
CA ASP A 40 -9.01 14.33 -16.40
C ASP A 40 -8.51 14.78 -15.01
N GLU A 41 -8.82 14.01 -13.96
CA GLU A 41 -8.43 14.33 -12.59
C GLU A 41 -7.10 13.66 -12.23
N PHE A 42 -6.24 14.42 -11.54
CA PHE A 42 -4.94 13.97 -11.05
C PHE A 42 -4.82 14.24 -9.56
N PHE A 43 -4.48 13.19 -8.82
CA PHE A 43 -4.34 13.18 -7.37
C PHE A 43 -2.92 12.79 -7.03
N SER A 44 -2.18 13.71 -6.41
CA SER A 44 -0.78 13.52 -6.08
C SER A 44 -0.54 13.24 -4.61
N ASP A 45 0.58 12.58 -4.34
CA ASP A 45 1.13 12.35 -3.00
C ASP A 45 0.15 11.60 -2.08
N LEU A 46 -0.62 10.69 -2.68
CA LEU A 46 -1.49 9.77 -1.96
C LEU A 46 -0.66 8.73 -1.21
N THR A 47 -1.20 8.29 -0.08
CA THR A 47 -0.57 7.28 0.74
C THR A 47 -1.54 6.20 1.19
N ALA A 48 -1.06 4.95 1.25
CA ALA A 48 -1.76 3.83 1.85
C ALA A 48 -0.89 3.18 2.93
N GLU A 49 -1.46 2.92 4.10
CA GLU A 49 -0.80 2.17 5.17
C GLU A 49 -1.10 0.68 5.01
N VAL A 50 -0.04 -0.14 5.01
CA VAL A 50 -0.11 -1.60 4.94
C VAL A 50 0.54 -2.18 6.17
N ARG A 51 -0.17 -3.09 6.82
CA ARG A 51 0.27 -3.77 8.04
C ARG A 51 0.30 -5.28 7.82
N GLN A 52 1.43 -5.88 8.17
CA GLN A 52 1.65 -7.31 8.11
C GLN A 52 2.07 -7.85 9.50
N PRO A 53 1.48 -8.96 9.98
CA PRO A 53 1.96 -9.62 11.18
C PRO A 53 3.37 -10.19 11.02
N ILE A 54 4.22 -9.95 12.01
CA ILE A 54 5.59 -10.45 12.03
C ILE A 54 5.64 -11.98 12.01
N GLY A 55 6.60 -12.55 11.27
CA GLY A 55 6.84 -13.98 11.22
C GLY A 55 5.82 -14.76 10.37
N THR A 56 4.96 -14.05 9.64
CA THR A 56 4.01 -14.66 8.70
C THR A 56 4.54 -14.66 7.27
N ASP A 57 3.98 -15.54 6.43
CA ASP A 57 4.34 -15.61 5.01
C ASP A 57 3.82 -14.38 4.26
N ILE A 58 4.72 -13.62 3.63
CA ILE A 58 4.38 -12.37 2.94
C ILE A 58 3.39 -12.57 1.78
N GLN A 59 3.43 -13.72 1.12
CA GLN A 59 2.60 -13.97 -0.06
C GLN A 59 1.18 -14.37 0.33
N SER A 60 1.01 -15.09 1.44
CA SER A 60 -0.29 -15.65 1.82
C SER A 60 -0.91 -15.08 3.09
N ALA A 61 -0.15 -14.35 3.91
CA ALA A 61 -0.68 -13.77 5.14
C ALA A 61 -1.73 -12.70 4.84
N ALA A 62 -2.68 -12.58 5.75
CA ALA A 62 -3.64 -11.48 5.76
C ALA A 62 -2.88 -10.16 5.98
N LEU A 63 -3.06 -9.24 5.04
CA LEU A 63 -2.58 -7.87 5.16
C LEU A 63 -3.75 -6.99 5.61
N GLN A 64 -3.48 -6.03 6.48
CA GLN A 64 -4.40 -4.95 6.78
C GLN A 64 -3.98 -3.74 5.95
N VAL A 65 -4.86 -3.27 5.07
CA VAL A 65 -4.61 -2.07 4.26
C VAL A 65 -5.66 -1.04 4.63
N GLU A 66 -5.21 0.13 5.06
CA GLU A 66 -6.10 1.22 5.44
C GLU A 66 -6.60 2.00 4.24
N ASN A 67 -7.56 2.89 4.49
CA ASN A 67 -8.01 3.82 3.46
C ASN A 67 -6.86 4.70 2.98
N VAL A 68 -6.96 5.11 1.72
CA VAL A 68 -5.99 6.02 1.13
C VAL A 68 -6.14 7.39 1.77
N VAL A 69 -5.01 7.96 2.19
CA VAL A 69 -4.93 9.29 2.80
C VAL A 69 -4.28 10.23 1.81
N GLY A 70 -4.89 11.41 1.63
CA GLY A 70 -4.36 12.49 0.79
C GLY A 70 -5.41 13.18 -0.09
N ALA A 71 -6.52 12.49 -0.39
CA ALA A 71 -7.67 13.06 -1.06
C ALA A 71 -8.91 12.18 -0.85
N ASP A 72 -10.08 12.81 -0.75
CA ASP A 72 -11.36 12.14 -0.95
C ASP A 72 -11.66 12.21 -2.45
N GLY A 73 -11.58 11.08 -3.14
CA GLY A 73 -11.85 11.06 -4.58
C GLY A 73 -12.89 10.01 -4.95
N PRO A 74 -13.38 10.08 -6.21
CA PRO A 74 -14.46 9.23 -6.68
C PRO A 74 -13.87 7.87 -7.05
N TRP A 75 -13.37 7.09 -6.09
CA TRP A 75 -12.82 5.76 -6.33
C TRP A 75 -13.28 4.78 -5.26
N ASN A 76 -13.36 3.50 -5.65
CA ASN A 76 -13.61 2.42 -4.72
C ASN A 76 -12.37 2.19 -3.85
N ASN A 77 -12.46 2.55 -2.57
CA ASN A 77 -11.38 2.37 -1.60
C ASN A 77 -11.02 0.89 -1.38
N GLU A 78 -11.97 -0.04 -1.54
CA GLU A 78 -11.71 -1.48 -1.40
C GLU A 78 -10.79 -2.00 -2.50
N GLU A 79 -11.08 -1.67 -3.76
CA GLU A 79 -10.23 -2.06 -4.90
C GLU A 79 -8.85 -1.40 -4.82
N LEU A 80 -8.81 -0.13 -4.41
CA LEU A 80 -7.54 0.58 -4.25
C LEU A 80 -6.68 -0.03 -3.13
N ARG A 81 -7.30 -0.54 -2.06
CA ARG A 81 -6.63 -1.31 -1.00
C ARG A 81 -6.07 -2.63 -1.53
N GLU A 82 -6.82 -3.36 -2.36
CA GLU A 82 -6.36 -4.62 -2.97
C GLU A 82 -5.16 -4.38 -3.89
N VAL A 83 -5.23 -3.33 -4.73
CA VAL A 83 -4.12 -2.91 -5.60
C VAL A 83 -2.87 -2.57 -4.79
N CYS A 84 -3.01 -1.83 -3.69
CA CYS A 84 -1.90 -1.53 -2.79
C CYS A 84 -1.35 -2.79 -2.09
N ALA A 85 -2.21 -3.72 -1.67
CA ALA A 85 -1.81 -4.99 -1.06
C ALA A 85 -1.01 -5.85 -2.05
N GLN A 86 -1.44 -5.90 -3.32
CA GLN A 86 -0.73 -6.65 -4.35
C GLN A 86 0.64 -6.02 -4.64
N TYR A 87 0.69 -4.69 -4.82
CA TYR A 87 1.95 -3.97 -4.99
C TYR A 87 2.93 -4.23 -3.84
N TYR A 88 2.43 -4.20 -2.59
CA TYR A 88 3.23 -4.56 -1.41
C TYR A 88 3.85 -5.95 -1.53
N ARG A 89 3.03 -6.97 -1.83
CA ARG A 89 3.50 -8.36 -1.94
C ARG A 89 4.50 -8.53 -3.07
N ASP A 90 4.28 -7.87 -4.20
CA ASP A 90 5.18 -7.92 -5.35
C ASP A 90 6.54 -7.35 -5.00
N VAL A 91 6.58 -6.16 -4.38
CA VAL A 91 7.85 -5.52 -4.01
C VAL A 91 8.58 -6.26 -2.89
N ILE A 92 7.89 -6.57 -1.79
CA ILE A 92 8.52 -7.24 -0.65
C ILE A 92 8.92 -8.69 -0.99
N GLY A 93 8.08 -9.37 -1.76
CA GLY A 93 8.32 -10.73 -2.23
C GLY A 93 9.46 -10.85 -3.23
N SER A 94 9.49 -9.98 -4.24
CA SER A 94 10.50 -10.04 -5.32
C SER A 94 11.89 -9.59 -4.88
N CYS A 95 12.01 -8.65 -3.94
CA CYS A 95 13.29 -8.14 -3.48
C CYS A 95 14.04 -9.07 -2.50
N GLY A 96 13.57 -10.30 -2.27
CA GLY A 96 14.23 -11.23 -1.34
C GLY A 96 14.11 -10.86 0.15
N MET A 97 13.47 -9.72 0.47
CA MET A 97 13.09 -9.37 1.85
C MET A 97 12.16 -10.42 2.47
N GLY A 98 11.40 -11.12 1.62
CA GLY A 98 10.83 -12.45 1.85
C GLY A 98 11.57 -13.32 2.85
N CYS A 99 12.87 -13.50 2.62
CA CYS A 99 13.73 -14.40 3.40
C CYS A 99 14.24 -13.75 4.69
N ILE A 100 14.41 -12.42 4.69
CA ILE A 100 14.86 -11.65 5.86
C ILE A 100 13.75 -11.61 6.92
N ILE A 101 12.48 -11.57 6.51
CA ILE A 101 11.32 -11.57 7.41
C ILE A 101 11.01 -12.99 7.94
N LYS A 102 11.30 -14.04 7.16
CA LYS A 102 10.99 -15.45 7.52
C LYS A 102 11.93 -16.05 8.57
N GLN A 103 13.19 -15.62 8.66
CA GLN A 103 14.10 -16.11 9.69
C GLN A 103 13.87 -15.29 10.96
N GLY A 104 13.22 -15.89 11.96
CA GLY A 104 12.88 -15.29 13.27
C GLY A 104 14.03 -14.75 14.14
N GLN A 105 15.13 -14.31 13.53
CA GLN A 105 16.11 -13.43 14.14
C GLN A 105 15.55 -12.01 14.09
N ARG A 106 14.99 -11.54 15.22
CA ARG A 106 14.62 -10.15 15.54
C ARG A 106 14.60 -9.21 14.32
N ASN A 107 13.42 -9.03 13.76
CA ASN A 107 13.08 -8.15 12.64
C ASN A 107 13.61 -6.73 12.83
N LEU A 108 14.88 -6.52 12.53
CA LEU A 108 15.43 -5.22 12.19
C LEU A 108 15.30 -5.07 10.68
N LEU A 109 14.07 -4.96 10.19
CA LEU A 109 13.87 -4.12 9.01
C LEU A 109 14.09 -2.68 9.51
N GLU A 110 15.37 -2.30 9.59
CA GLU A 110 15.77 -0.90 9.75
C GLU A 110 15.07 -0.14 8.64
N ARG A 111 14.27 0.86 9.01
CA ARG A 111 13.46 1.73 8.12
C ARG A 111 14.00 1.77 6.69
N VAL A 112 13.43 0.95 5.80
CA VAL A 112 13.85 0.89 4.40
C VAL A 112 12.89 1.73 3.58
N ALA A 113 13.43 2.55 2.68
CA ALA A 113 12.65 3.18 1.61
C ALA A 113 13.05 2.54 0.29
N ILE A 114 12.09 1.89 -0.37
CA ILE A 114 12.28 1.23 -1.65
C ILE A 114 11.56 2.06 -2.69
N ARG A 115 12.33 2.66 -3.58
CA ARG A 115 11.81 3.44 -4.70
C ARG A 115 11.73 2.55 -5.93
N LEU A 116 10.53 2.10 -6.23
CA LEU A 116 10.21 1.34 -7.42
C LEU A 116 9.09 2.09 -8.12
N TYR A 117 9.44 2.82 -9.16
CA TYR A 117 8.47 3.50 -9.99
C TYR A 117 7.74 2.46 -10.83
N ARG A 118 6.50 2.16 -10.45
CA ARG A 118 5.64 1.23 -11.17
C ARG A 118 4.35 1.93 -11.53
N ARG A 119 4.02 1.91 -12.81
CA ARG A 119 2.77 2.45 -13.35
C ARG A 119 1.86 1.31 -13.75
N GLU A 120 0.63 1.34 -13.27
CA GLU A 120 -0.38 0.32 -13.56
C GLU A 120 -1.67 0.97 -14.01
N VAL A 121 -2.34 0.31 -14.96
CA VAL A 121 -3.71 0.66 -15.35
C VAL A 121 -4.63 -0.11 -14.45
N ILE A 122 -5.53 0.60 -13.77
CA ILE A 122 -6.49 0.02 -12.85
C ILE A 122 -7.89 0.38 -13.29
N ASP A 123 -8.81 -0.58 -13.19
CA ASP A 123 -10.23 -0.28 -13.27
C ASP A 123 -10.63 0.19 -11.88
N LEU A 124 -11.03 1.45 -11.75
CA LEU A 124 -11.61 1.97 -10.52
C LEU A 124 -13.00 2.46 -10.91
N PRO A 125 -14.08 1.76 -10.56
CA PRO A 125 -15.41 2.30 -10.74
C PRO A 125 -15.46 3.58 -9.91
N ALA A 126 -15.70 4.70 -10.60
CA ALA A 126 -15.87 5.94 -9.90
C ALA A 126 -17.09 5.82 -8.98
N GLU A 127 -16.95 6.10 -7.69
CA GLU A 127 -18.12 6.29 -6.84
C GLU A 127 -18.89 7.47 -7.43
N LEU A 128 -20.01 7.18 -8.09
CA LEU A 128 -20.87 8.22 -8.65
C LEU A 128 -21.29 9.15 -7.50
N PRO A 129 -21.12 10.48 -7.63
CA PRO A 129 -21.61 11.41 -6.62
C PRO A 129 -23.14 11.34 -6.62
N GLY A 130 -23.71 10.53 -5.71
CA GLY A 130 -25.16 10.32 -5.65
C GLY A 130 -25.69 9.16 -4.81
N SER A 131 -24.88 8.54 -3.93
CA SER A 131 -25.36 7.44 -3.06
C SER A 131 -25.27 7.78 -1.58
N ARG A 132 -25.89 8.89 -1.15
CA ARG A 132 -26.38 9.09 0.23
C ARG A 132 -27.63 9.94 0.23
#